data_AF-A0A0F3IHG3-F1
#
_entry.id   AF-A0A0F3IHG3-F1
#
_cell.length_a   1.000
_cell.length_b   1.000
_cell.length_c   1.000
_cell.angle_alpha   90.00
_cell.angle_beta   90.00
_cell.angle_gamma   90.00
#
_symmetry.space_group_name_H-M   'P 1'
#
loop_
_entity.id
_entity.type
_entity.pdbx_description
1 polymer ?
#
loop_
_entity_poly.entity_id
_entity_poly.type
_entity_poly.pdbx_seq_one_letter_code
_entity_poly.pdbx_strand_id
1 'polypeptide(L)' 'MKRFISLLLCLLIAACSDVLPRQRGFLALPQMALTPDAMEFALRQHTAFSKESGSGGYGGGGGGCGCN' A
#
# COMPACT_ATOMS: atom_id res chain seq x y z
N MET A 1 0.47 -2.10 38.05
CA MET A 1 0.62 -2.95 36.84
C MET A 1 -0.21 -2.45 35.66
N LYS A 2 -1.53 -2.25 35.77
CA LYS A 2 -2.38 -1.75 34.66
C LYS A 2 -1.93 -0.41 34.04
N ARG A 3 -1.42 0.53 34.85
CA ARG A 3 -0.89 1.82 34.35
C ARG A 3 0.39 1.68 33.52
N PHE A 4 1.26 0.72 33.85
CA PHE A 4 2.46 0.42 33.07
C PHE A 4 2.10 -0.21 31.71
N ILE A 5 1.11 -1.11 31.69
CA ILE A 5 0.60 -1.73 30.46
C ILE A 5 -0.01 -0.68 29.52
N SER A 6 -0.79 0.26 30.07
CA SER A 6 -1.36 1.36 29.29
C SER A 6 -0.29 2.27 28.68
N LEU A 7 0.81 2.53 29.40
CA LEU A 7 1.90 3.36 28.91
C LEU A 7 2.68 2.67 27.78
N LEU A 8 2.95 1.37 27.94
CA LEU A 8 3.61 0.56 26.93
C LEU A 8 2.79 0.52 25.63
N LEU A 9 1.47 0.37 25.74
CA LEU A 9 0.57 0.35 24.59
C LEU A 9 0.60 1.67 23.81
N CYS A 10 0.62 2.82 24.49
CA CYS A 10 0.75 4.13 23.84
C CYS A 10 2.07 4.29 23.08
N LEU A 11 3.19 3.76 23.59
CA LEU A 11 4.48 3.83 22.89
C LEU A 11 4.49 3.02 21.59
N LEU A 12 3.83 1.86 21.57
CA LEU A 12 3.82 0.95 20.43
C LEU A 12 3.05 1.52 19.22
N ILE A 13 1.94 2.24 19.46
CA ILE A 13 1.13 2.86 18.40
C ILE A 13 1.73 4.16 17.85
N ALA A 14 2.60 4.84 18.61
CA ALA A 14 3.24 6.09 18.18
C ALA A 14 4.28 5.90 17.05
N ALA A 15 4.68 4.66 16.76
CA ALA A 15 5.64 4.35 15.69
C ALA A 15 5.01 4.28 14.29
N CYS A 16 3.67 4.31 14.19
CA CYS A 16 2.99 4.29 12.91
C CYS A 16 3.02 5.71 12.29
N SER A 17 3.69 5.88 11.16
CA SER A 17 3.76 7.15 10.44
C SER A 17 3.60 6.93 8.93
N ASP A 18 2.87 7.83 8.28
CA ASP A 18 2.75 7.83 6.82
C ASP A 18 4.08 8.26 6.19
N VAL A 19 4.74 7.31 5.52
CA VAL A 19 6.01 7.54 4.82
C VAL A 19 5.75 7.67 3.32
N LEU A 20 5.89 8.89 2.81
CA LEU A 20 5.80 9.21 1.40
C LEU A 20 6.85 8.40 0.61
N PRO A 21 6.59 8.02 -0.66
CA PRO A 21 7.55 7.26 -1.46
C PRO A 21 8.94 7.91 -1.48
N ARG A 22 9.02 9.22 -1.67
CA ARG A 22 10.29 10.00 -1.67
C ARG A 22 11.09 9.94 -0.36
N GLN A 23 10.45 9.63 0.77
CA GLN A 23 11.10 9.57 2.09
C GLN A 23 11.77 8.21 2.35
N ARG A 24 11.54 7.21 1.50
CA ARG A 24 12.11 5.87 1.64
C ARG A 24 13.57 5.78 1.14
N GLY A 25 14.17 6.89 0.73
CA GLY A 25 15.54 6.94 0.19
C GLY A 25 15.70 5.97 -0.97
N PHE A 26 16.65 5.03 -0.85
CA PHE A 26 16.92 4.02 -1.88
C PHE A 26 15.83 2.93 -2.00
N LEU A 27 14.84 2.88 -1.09
CA LEU A 27 13.74 1.91 -1.11
C LEU A 27 12.51 2.40 -1.91
N ALA A 28 12.65 3.46 -2.72
CA ALA A 28 11.61 3.94 -3.63
C ALA A 28 12.14 4.20 -5.03
N LEU A 29 13.09 3.38 -5.48
CA LEU A 29 13.58 3.41 -6.85
C LEU A 29 12.45 3.02 -7.84
N PRO A 30 12.40 3.60 -9.05
CA PRO A 30 11.35 3.29 -10.03
C PRO A 30 11.25 1.80 -10.36
N GLN A 31 12.38 1.09 -10.42
CA GLN A 31 12.40 -0.36 -10.68
C GLN A 31 11.85 -1.22 -9.53
N MET A 32 11.62 -0.64 -8.35
CA MET A 32 11.02 -1.31 -7.19
C MET A 32 9.51 -1.09 -7.11
N ALA A 33 8.93 -0.39 -8.10
CA ALA A 33 7.48 -0.20 -8.18
C ALA A 33 6.79 -1.55 -8.38
N LEU A 34 5.69 -1.77 -7.65
CA LEU A 34 4.79 -2.92 -7.83
C LEU A 34 4.22 -2.99 -9.25
N THR A 35 4.08 -1.83 -9.89
CA THR A 35 3.57 -1.65 -11.26
C THR A 35 4.57 -0.78 -12.04
N PRO A 36 5.66 -1.38 -12.57
CA PRO A 36 6.69 -0.61 -13.27
C PRO A 36 6.18 -0.03 -14.60
N ASP A 37 5.23 -0.70 -15.26
CA ASP A 37 4.52 -0.23 -16.44
C ASP A 37 3.03 -0.02 -16.14
N ALA A 38 2.62 1.24 -16.04
CA ALA A 38 1.24 1.60 -15.73
C ALA A 38 0.27 1.27 -16.88
N MET A 39 0.72 1.31 -18.13
CA MET A 39 -0.12 1.05 -19.32
C MET A 39 -0.43 -0.44 -19.43
N GLU A 40 0.58 -1.27 -19.27
CA GLU A 40 0.41 -2.73 -19.26
C GLU A 40 -0.50 -3.15 -18.10
N PHE A 41 -0.26 -2.61 -16.91
CA PHE A 41 -1.07 -2.90 -15.73
C PHE A 41 -2.54 -2.51 -15.93
N ALA A 42 -2.81 -1.32 -16.48
CA ALA A 42 -4.17 -0.87 -16.77
C ALA A 42 -4.88 -1.78 -17.77
N LEU A 43 -4.18 -2.24 -18.81
CA LEU A 43 -4.74 -3.15 -19.82
C LEU A 43 -5.11 -4.52 -19.21
N ARG A 44 -4.23 -5.06 -18.36
CA ARG A 44 -4.48 -6.32 -17.64
C ARG A 44 -5.65 -6.20 -16.68
N GLN A 45 -5.73 -5.10 -15.93
CA GLN A 45 -6.85 -4.78 -15.04
C GLN A 45 -8.17 -4.71 -15.82
N HIS A 46 -8.20 -4.02 -16.95
CA HIS A 46 -9.39 -3.90 -17.79
C HIS A 46 -9.84 -5.27 -18.33
N THR A 47 -8.90 -6.14 -18.69
CA THR A 47 -9.20 -7.50 -19.15
C THR A 47 -9.76 -8.37 -18.02
N ALA A 48 -9.18 -8.30 -16.82
CA ALA A 48 -9.63 -9.05 -15.66
C ALA A 48 -11.03 -8.62 -15.21
N PHE A 49 -11.28 -7.31 -15.13
CA PHE A 49 -12.60 -6.75 -14.80
C PHE A 49 -13.69 -7.27 -15.75
N SER A 50 -13.43 -7.25 -17.06
CA SER A 50 -14.37 -7.74 -18.07
C SER A 50 -14.62 -9.25 -17.99
N LYS A 51 -13.62 -10.04 -17.58
CA LYS A 51 -13.74 -11.50 -17.50
C LYS A 51 -14.41 -11.96 -16.20
N GLU A 52 -14.15 -11.26 -15.11
CA GLU A 52 -14.51 -11.73 -13.77
C GLU A 52 -15.75 -11.01 -13.22
N SER A 53 -16.25 -9.95 -13.89
CA SER A 53 -17.35 -9.08 -13.41
C SER A 53 -17.18 -8.65 -11.94
N GLY A 54 -15.93 -8.60 -11.46
CA GLY A 54 -15.58 -8.28 -10.08
C GLY A 54 -15.17 -6.83 -9.96
N SER A 55 -15.76 -6.10 -9.02
CA SER A 55 -15.29 -4.78 -8.62
C SER A 55 -14.21 -4.91 -7.54
N GLY A 56 -13.09 -4.21 -7.73
CA GLY A 56 -11.89 -4.34 -6.89
C GLY A 56 -10.71 -4.79 -7.72
N GLY A 57 -9.90 -3.83 -8.17
CA GLY A 57 -8.67 -4.11 -8.90
C GLY A 57 -7.53 -4.52 -7.97
N TYR A 58 -6.42 -4.97 -8.56
CA TYR A 58 -5.14 -5.05 -7.83
C TYR A 58 -4.84 -3.66 -7.27
N GLY A 59 -4.79 -3.54 -5.93
CA GLY A 59 -4.73 -2.28 -5.20
C GLY A 59 -3.71 -1.29 -5.77
N GLY A 60 -4.12 -0.02 -5.73
CA GLY A 60 -3.41 1.13 -6.30
C GLY A 60 -1.93 1.22 -5.92
N GLY A 61 -1.19 1.91 -6.77
CA GLY A 61 0.25 2.12 -6.66
C GLY A 61 0.69 2.41 -5.23
N GLY A 62 1.49 1.50 -4.68
CA GLY A 62 2.21 1.70 -3.43
C GLY A 62 1.36 1.55 -2.17
N GLY A 63 1.16 0.30 -1.71
CA GLY A 63 1.03 -0.01 -0.28
C GLY A 63 -0.07 0.71 0.49
N GLY A 64 -1.22 0.99 -0.12
CA GLY A 64 -2.43 1.43 0.57
C GLY A 64 -3.48 0.32 0.56
N CYS A 65 -4.22 0.18 1.65
CA CYS A 65 -5.38 -0.70 1.75
C CYS A 65 -6.28 -0.50 0.53
N GLY A 66 -6.40 -1.52 -0.31
CA GLY A 66 -7.12 -1.49 -1.60
C GLY A 66 -8.64 -1.40 -1.43
N CYS A 67 -9.12 -0.36 -0.76
CA CYS A 67 -10.52 0.00 -0.73
C CYS A 67 -10.81 0.91 -1.94
N ASN A 68 -11.81 0.51 -2.74
CA ASN A 68 -12.47 1.41 -3.70
C ASN A 68 -13.00 2.67 -3.00
#